data_AF-A0A6P2NAX0-F1
#
_entry.id   AF-A0A6P2NAX0-F1
#
_cell.length_a   1.000
_cell.length_b   1.000
_cell.length_c   1.000
_cell.angle_alpha   90.00
_cell.angle_beta   90.00
_cell.angle_gamma   90.00
#
_symmetry.space_group_name_H-M   'P 1'
#
loop_
_entity.id
_entity.type
_entity.pdbx_description
1 polymer ?
#
loop_
_entity_poly.entity_id
_entity_poly.type
_entity_poly.pdbx_seq_one_letter_code
_entity_poly.pdbx_strand_id
1 'polypeptide(L)'
;MSADGVAAGSCAAYGCPMLGSFGVSGKWYCACHFRGSSASNDAITSVLNQNAAIVDRVKLLRSQGAGYAAILAAENELIELTREIGRQYDIPTGPVTGPSHAEPHFSETDA
;
A
#
# COMPACT_ATOMS: atom_id res chain seq x y z
N MET A 1 22.85 -5.40 -0.42
CA MET A 1 21.81 -5.93 0.50
C MET A 1 21.91 -5.10 1.77
N SER A 2 20.95 -4.22 2.08
CA SER A 2 20.95 -3.53 3.39
C SER A 2 20.41 -4.47 4.47
N ALA A 3 20.91 -4.32 5.69
CA ALA A 3 20.85 -5.31 6.77
C ALA A 3 19.43 -5.68 7.29
N ASP A 4 18.38 -4.97 6.88
CA ASP A 4 17.02 -5.13 7.42
C ASP A 4 16.04 -5.88 6.50
N GLY A 5 16.51 -6.52 5.42
CA GLY A 5 15.64 -7.27 4.49
C GLY A 5 14.68 -6.39 3.66
N VAL A 6 14.55 -5.10 3.98
CA VAL A 6 14.00 -4.07 3.09
C VAL A 6 15.04 -3.82 2.02
N ALA A 7 14.71 -4.10 0.76
CA ALA A 7 15.55 -3.74 -0.37
C ALA A 7 15.94 -2.25 -0.21
N ALA A 8 17.24 -1.97 -0.12
CA ALA A 8 17.73 -0.61 0.03
C ALA A 8 17.08 0.26 -1.05
N GLY A 9 16.18 1.16 -0.65
CA GLY A 9 15.42 2.01 -1.57
C GLY A 9 13.95 1.68 -1.78
N SER A 10 13.31 0.69 -1.13
CA SER A 10 11.84 0.51 -1.18
C SER A 10 11.11 1.25 -0.05
N CYS A 11 9.83 1.58 -0.27
CA CYS A 11 8.98 2.16 0.78
C CYS A 11 8.77 1.15 1.93
N ALA A 12 8.73 1.66 3.16
CA ALA A 12 8.54 0.87 4.38
C ALA A 12 7.08 0.45 4.63
N ALA A 13 6.12 1.01 3.88
CA ALA A 13 4.74 0.53 3.90
C ALA A 13 4.68 -0.83 3.19
N TYR A 14 4.15 -1.85 3.88
CA TYR A 14 4.11 -3.21 3.38
C TYR A 14 3.38 -3.29 2.04
N GLY A 15 3.97 -4.01 1.07
CA GLY A 15 3.41 -4.19 -0.27
C GLY A 15 3.41 -2.95 -1.16
N CYS A 16 3.97 -1.82 -0.71
CA CYS A 16 4.05 -0.62 -1.53
C CYS A 16 5.05 -0.81 -2.68
N PRO A 17 4.64 -0.59 -3.95
CA PRO A 17 5.52 -0.81 -5.10
C PRO A 17 6.53 0.33 -5.34
N MET A 18 6.46 1.40 -4.54
CA MET A 18 7.26 2.62 -4.72
C MET A 18 8.61 2.56 -4.00
N LEU A 19 9.57 3.32 -4.53
CA LEU A 19 10.85 3.54 -3.88
C LEU A 19 10.70 4.52 -2.69
N GLY A 20 11.43 4.26 -1.61
CA GLY A 20 11.51 5.14 -0.45
C GLY A 20 12.40 6.34 -0.74
N SER A 21 11.94 7.53 -0.33
CA SER A 21 12.65 8.80 -0.56
C SER A 21 12.82 9.63 0.70
N PHE A 22 11.92 9.46 1.68
CA PHE A 22 11.87 10.25 2.90
C PHE A 22 12.19 9.36 4.10
N GLY A 23 13.29 9.65 4.79
CA GLY A 23 13.69 8.96 6.02
C GLY A 23 12.95 9.50 7.23
N VAL A 24 12.21 8.65 7.94
CA VAL A 24 11.52 8.97 9.20
C VAL A 24 11.76 7.83 10.19
N SER A 25 12.35 8.13 11.35
CA SER A 25 12.56 7.16 12.44
C SER A 25 13.21 5.84 11.99
N GLY A 26 14.24 5.92 11.13
CA GLY A 26 14.97 4.75 10.62
C GLY A 26 14.27 3.99 9.48
N LYS A 27 13.11 4.45 9.02
CA LYS A 27 12.35 3.87 7.89
C LYS A 27 12.32 4.83 6.71
N TRP A 28 12.27 4.28 5.49
CA TRP A 28 12.18 5.07 4.26
C TRP A 28 10.78 4.97 3.67
N TYR A 29 10.12 6.10 3.45
CA TYR A 29 8.77 6.17 2.89
C TYR A 29 8.77 6.84 1.51
N CYS A 30 7.87 6.41 0.63
CA CYS A 30 7.62 7.10 -0.64
C CYS A 30 6.84 8.40 -0.39
N ALA A 31 6.70 9.23 -1.43
CA ALA A 31 5.98 10.51 -1.34
C ALA A 31 4.51 10.36 -0.89
N CYS A 32 3.85 9.24 -1.23
CA CYS A 32 2.46 8.97 -0.85
C CYS A 32 2.32 8.55 0.63
N HIS A 33 3.20 7.67 1.11
CA HIS A 33 3.13 7.15 2.49
C HIS A 33 3.78 8.06 3.52
N PHE A 34 4.77 8.88 3.16
CA PHE A 34 5.38 9.85 4.08
C PHE A 34 4.36 10.84 4.64
N ARG A 35 3.32 11.17 3.86
CA ARG A 35 2.24 12.09 4.26
C ARG A 35 0.98 11.40 4.76
N GLY A 36 0.85 10.09 4.54
CA GLY A 36 -0.28 9.28 4.98
C GLY A 36 -0.22 8.95 6.47
N SER A 37 -1.36 8.64 7.06
CA SER A 37 -1.40 8.03 8.39
C SER A 37 -1.21 6.52 8.26
N SER A 38 -0.76 5.86 9.33
CA SER A 38 -0.64 4.40 9.31
C SER A 38 -1.97 3.69 9.01
N ALA A 39 -3.10 4.32 9.34
CA ALA A 39 -4.44 3.78 9.07
C ALA A 39 -4.81 3.81 7.57
N SER A 40 -4.25 4.72 6.77
CA SER A 40 -4.52 4.79 5.33
C SER A 40 -3.50 4.05 4.48
N ASN A 41 -2.44 3.49 5.08
CA ASN A 41 -1.34 2.85 4.35
C ASN A 41 -1.80 1.77 3.36
N ASP A 42 -2.67 0.85 3.79
CA ASP A 42 -3.13 -0.26 2.94
C ASP A 42 -3.99 0.23 1.79
N ALA A 43 -4.84 1.22 2.04
CA ALA A 43 -5.68 1.82 1.01
C ALA A 43 -4.84 2.62 0.00
N ILE A 44 -3.83 3.36 0.46
CA ILE A 44 -2.84 4.03 -0.41
C ILE A 44 -2.11 2.97 -1.25
N THR A 45 -1.60 1.91 -0.62
CA THR A 45 -0.92 0.81 -1.33
C THR A 45 -1.80 0.16 -2.39
N SER A 46 -3.09 -0.08 -2.08
CA SER A 46 -4.05 -0.63 -3.04
C SER A 46 -4.20 0.26 -4.27
N VAL A 47 -4.38 1.57 -4.10
CA VAL A 47 -4.50 2.51 -5.23
C VAL A 47 -3.22 2.59 -6.04
N LEU A 48 -2.04 2.56 -5.40
CA LEU A 48 -0.78 2.50 -6.11
C LEU A 48 -0.65 1.22 -6.96
N ASN A 49 -1.06 0.07 -6.43
CA ASN A 49 -1.06 -1.19 -7.18
C ASN A 49 -2.06 -1.18 -8.35
N GLN A 50 -3.23 -0.56 -8.18
CA GLN A 50 -4.21 -0.38 -9.27
C GLN A 50 -3.71 0.54 -10.38
N ASN A 51 -2.78 1.46 -10.06
CA ASN A 51 -2.20 2.43 -10.98
C ASN A 51 -0.74 2.10 -11.33
N ALA A 52 -0.45 0.81 -11.54
CA ALA A 52 0.91 0.29 -11.77
C ALA A 52 1.65 1.00 -12.91
N ALA A 53 0.97 1.41 -13.99
CA ALA A 53 1.60 2.12 -15.11
C ALA A 53 2.24 3.46 -14.68
N ILE A 54 1.57 4.22 -13.81
CA ILE A 54 2.09 5.50 -13.30
C ILE A 54 3.25 5.24 -12.34
N VAL A 55 3.11 4.24 -11.47
CA VAL A 55 4.16 3.79 -10.55
C VAL A 55 5.43 3.39 -11.30
N ASP A 56 5.31 2.57 -12.34
CA ASP A 56 6.46 2.11 -13.12
C ASP A 56 7.12 3.26 -13.89
N ARG A 57 6.34 4.23 -14.37
CA ARG A 57 6.89 5.46 -14.95
C ARG A 57 7.72 6.25 -13.93
N VAL A 58 7.24 6.40 -12.68
CA VAL A 58 8.01 7.10 -11.64
C VAL A 58 9.30 6.33 -11.31
N LYS A 59 9.23 5.01 -11.16
CA LYS A 59 10.40 4.16 -10.92
C LYS A 59 11.42 4.28 -12.04
N LEU A 60 10.98 4.29 -13.30
CA LEU A 60 11.83 4.46 -14.46
C LEU A 60 12.55 5.83 -14.42
N LEU A 61 11.80 6.92 -14.22
CA LEU A 61 12.36 8.28 -14.13
C LEU A 61 13.44 8.38 -13.05
N ARG A 62 13.21 7.75 -11.89
CA ARG A 62 14.21 7.69 -10.82
C ARG A 62 15.43 6.87 -11.18
N SER A 63 15.25 5.69 -11.77
CA SER A 63 16.34 4.81 -12.16
C SER A 63 17.24 5.42 -13.23
N GLN A 64 16.69 6.26 -14.10
CA GLN A 64 17.41 6.94 -15.18
C GLN A 64 18.04 8.27 -14.74
N GLY A 65 17.83 8.69 -13.49
CA GLY A 65 18.31 9.98 -13.00
C GLY A 65 17.69 11.17 -13.75
N ALA A 66 16.39 11.06 -14.10
CA ALA A 66 15.66 12.15 -14.74
C ALA A 66 15.70 13.43 -13.88
N GLY A 67 15.54 14.58 -14.52
CA GLY A 67 15.53 15.86 -13.82
C GLY A 67 14.48 15.91 -12.72
N TYR A 68 14.81 16.60 -11.62
CA TYR A 68 13.94 16.73 -10.44
C TYR A 68 12.50 17.13 -10.78
N ALA A 69 12.30 18.07 -11.71
CA ALA A 69 10.98 18.53 -12.12
C ALA A 69 10.11 17.42 -12.71
N ALA A 70 10.69 16.51 -13.50
CA ALA A 70 9.96 15.40 -14.11
C ALA A 70 9.58 14.34 -13.07
N ILE A 71 10.49 14.02 -12.15
CA ILE A 71 10.22 13.11 -11.04
C ILE A 71 9.11 13.69 -10.15
N LEU A 72 9.22 14.96 -9.77
CA LEU A 72 8.23 15.65 -8.94
C LEU A 72 6.85 15.68 -9.59
N ALA A 73 6.77 16.00 -10.89
CA ALA A 73 5.50 16.00 -11.61
C ALA A 73 4.84 14.62 -11.61
N ALA A 74 5.61 13.56 -11.86
CA ALA A 74 5.10 12.20 -11.87
C ALA A 74 4.71 11.70 -10.46
N GLU A 75 5.44 12.11 -9.41
CA GLU A 75 5.06 11.81 -8.02
C GLU A 75 3.81 12.56 -7.57
N ASN A 76 3.62 13.81 -8.00
CA ASN A 76 2.42 14.58 -7.70
C ASN A 76 1.16 13.94 -8.28
N GLU A 77 1.25 13.30 -9.45
CA GLU A 77 0.13 12.54 -10.02
C GLU A 77 -0.32 11.41 -9.09
N LEU A 78 0.62 10.66 -8.50
CA LEU A 78 0.32 9.62 -7.51
C LEU A 78 -0.21 10.20 -6.19
N ILE A 79 0.28 11.37 -5.78
CA ILE A 79 -0.20 12.07 -4.58
C ILE A 79 -1.66 12.48 -4.77
N GLU A 80 -2.03 13.06 -5.91
CA GLU A 80 -3.42 13.45 -6.15
C GLU A 80 -4.36 12.23 -6.20
N LEU A 81 -3.92 11.10 -6.79
CA LEU A 81 -4.69 9.84 -6.77
C LEU A 81 -4.92 9.32 -5.34
N THR A 82 -4.00 9.59 -4.43
CA THR A 82 -4.03 9.05 -3.06
C THR A 82 -4.54 10.06 -2.03
N ARG A 83 -4.82 11.30 -2.44
CA ARG A 83 -5.15 12.43 -1.57
C ARG A 83 -6.42 12.26 -0.74
N GLU A 84 -7.45 11.63 -1.30
CA GLU A 84 -8.75 11.43 -0.63
C GLU A 84 -8.89 10.08 0.07
N ILE A 85 -7.83 9.26 0.05
CA ILE A 85 -7.82 7.93 0.63
C ILE A 85 -7.68 8.00 2.15
N GLY A 86 -8.61 7.34 2.85
CA GLY A 86 -8.71 7.38 4.31
C GLY A 86 -10.12 7.64 4.80
N ARG A 87 -11.07 7.95 3.91
CA ARG A 87 -12.50 7.83 4.21
C ARG A 87 -12.94 6.38 4.00
N GLN A 88 -12.75 5.55 5.01
CA GLN A 88 -13.47 4.28 5.07
C GLN A 88 -14.96 4.63 5.19
N TYR A 89 -15.76 4.30 4.17
CA TYR A 89 -17.21 4.33 4.31
C TYR A 89 -17.62 3.10 5.11
N ASP A 90 -18.48 3.27 6.11
CA ASP A 90 -19.06 2.16 6.86
C ASP A 90 -19.71 1.18 5.87
N ILE A 91 -19.31 -0.09 5.95
CA ILE A 91 -20.04 -1.16 5.28
C ILE A 91 -21.36 -1.28 6.06
N PRO A 92 -22.53 -1.08 5.44
CA PRO A 92 -23.79 -1.38 6.10
C PRO A 92 -23.75 -2.86 6.48
N THR A 93 -23.63 -3.16 7.77
CA THR A 93 -23.78 -4.52 8.27
C THR A 93 -25.25 -4.89 8.09
N GLY A 94 -25.60 -5.37 6.90
CA GLY A 94 -26.85 -6.09 6.70
C GLY A 94 -26.88 -7.28 7.67
N PRO A 95 -28.05 -7.68 8.17
CA PRO A 95 -28.13 -8.85 9.04
C PRO A 95 -27.55 -10.05 8.29
N VAL A 96 -26.43 -10.58 8.80
CA VAL A 96 -25.87 -11.85 8.34
C VAL A 96 -26.77 -12.94 8.90
N THR A 97 -27.79 -13.30 8.15
CA THR A 97 -28.67 -14.43 8.49
C THR A 97 -27.98 -15.74 8.11
N GLY A 98 -26.99 -16.14 8.90
CA GLY A 98 -26.38 -17.47 8.85
C GLY A 98 -26.80 -18.30 10.07
N PRO A 99 -26.71 -19.64 10.02
CA PRO A 99 -26.93 -20.46 11.21
C PRO A 99 -25.93 -20.04 12.30
N SER A 100 -26.44 -19.65 13.48
CA SER A 100 -25.64 -19.10 14.59
C SER A 100 -24.67 -20.10 15.24
N HIS A 101 -24.52 -21.30 14.68
CA HIS A 101 -23.67 -22.37 15.21
C HIS A 101 -22.95 -23.05 14.05
N ALA A 102 -21.65 -23.28 14.23
CA ALA A 102 -20.91 -24.23 13.41
C ALA A 102 -21.53 -25.62 13.59
N GLU A 103 -21.67 -26.38 12.49
CA GLU A 103 -22.13 -27.77 12.58
C GLU A 103 -21.22 -28.54 13.55
N PRO A 104 -21.78 -29.37 14.45
CA PRO A 104 -20.96 -30.22 15.30
C PRO A 104 -20.10 -31.12 14.42
N HIS A 105 -18.81 -31.12 14.69
CA HIS A 105 -17.78 -31.93 14.04
C HIS A 105 -18.27 -33.37 13.79
N PHE A 106 -18.36 -33.78 12.53
CA PHE A 106 -18.62 -35.18 12.15
C PHE A 106 -17.50 -36.04 12.74
N SER A 107 -17.84 -36.86 13.74
CA SER A 107 -16.94 -37.86 14.29
C SER A 107 -17.26 -39.17 13.58
N GLU A 108 -16.47 -39.54 12.59
CA GLU A 108 -16.52 -40.85 11.94
C GLU A 108 -16.41 -41.92 13.03
N THR A 109 -17.46 -42.72 13.21
CA THR A 109 -17.45 -43.85 14.12
C THR A 109 -17.17 -45.09 13.28
N ASP A 110 -15.93 -45.57 13.36
CA ASP A 110 -15.50 -46.86 12.81
C ASP A 110 -16.30 -47.98 13.49
N ALA A 111 -16.97 -48.83 12.69
CA ALA A 111 -17.66 -50.04 13.12
C ALA A 111 -17.34 -51.19 12.16
#